data_AF-A0A9D9P0L4-F1
#
_entry.id   AF-A0A9D9P0L4-F1
#
_cell.length_a   1.000
_cell.length_b   1.000
_cell.length_c   1.000
_cell.angle_alpha   90.00
_cell.angle_beta   90.00
_cell.angle_gamma   90.00
#
_symmetry.space_group_name_H-M   'P 1'
#
loop_
_entity.id
_entity.type
_entity.pdbx_description
1 polymer ?
#
loop_
_entity_poly.entity_id
_entity_poly.type
_entity_poly.pdbx_seq_one_letter_code
_entity_poly.pdbx_strand_id
1 'polypeptide(L)'
;MDERSFLEQVERWLTAFLNGTCSLDDLIAAILVPGWDAHRIGPRADEVVADLESSLVWRSERVLNDETMRAEFQRLAERVRHWLAGETVVPPAEIGT
;
A
#
# COMPACT_ATOMS: atom_id res chain seq x y z
N MET A 1 7.70 11.70 6.89
CA MET A 1 7.79 10.38 6.26
C MET A 1 7.87 10.62 4.76
N ASP A 2 8.82 10.01 4.07
CA ASP A 2 8.88 10.02 2.61
C ASP A 2 8.01 8.92 1.99
N GLU A 3 7.76 9.00 0.69
CA GLU A 3 6.91 8.06 -0.05
C GLU A 3 7.39 6.61 0.06
N ARG A 4 8.71 6.38 -0.03
CA ARG A 4 9.25 5.03 0.06
C ARG A 4 9.02 4.43 1.43
N SER A 5 9.34 5.17 2.50
CA SER A 5 9.10 4.73 3.88
C SER A 5 7.61 4.39 4.13
N PHE A 6 6.70 5.15 3.53
CA PHE A 6 5.26 4.87 3.60
C PHE A 6 4.91 3.57 2.86
N LEU A 7 5.41 3.39 1.63
CA LEU A 7 5.17 2.18 0.84
C LEU A 7 5.75 0.92 1.50
N GLU A 8 6.91 1.00 2.16
CA GLU A 8 7.50 -0.10 2.95
C GLU A 8 6.63 -0.44 4.17
N GLN A 9 6.03 0.56 4.82
CA GLN A 9 5.07 0.35 5.90
C GLN A 9 3.80 -0.34 5.38
N VAL A 10 3.25 0.13 4.26
CA VAL A 10 2.08 -0.45 3.60
C VAL A 10 2.31 -1.92 3.25
N GLU A 11 3.45 -2.25 2.63
CA GLU A 11 3.80 -3.62 2.26
C GLU A 11 3.82 -4.56 3.47
N ARG A 12 4.42 -4.10 4.57
CA ARG A 12 4.49 -4.86 5.82
C ARG A 12 3.12 -5.14 6.41
N TRP A 13 2.25 -4.13 6.47
CA TRP A 13 0.93 -4.26 7.05
C TRP A 13 -0.03 -5.07 6.18
N LEU A 14 0.02 -4.90 4.85
CA LEU A 14 -0.72 -5.77 3.93
C LEU A 14 -0.29 -7.22 4.07
N THR A 15 1.01 -7.49 4.14
CA THR A 15 1.53 -8.85 4.36
C THR A 15 1.06 -9.41 5.70
N ALA A 16 1.11 -8.61 6.77
CA ALA A 16 0.65 -9.04 8.09
C ALA A 16 -0.85 -9.40 8.09
N PHE A 17 -1.68 -8.59 7.44
CA PHE A 17 -3.11 -8.85 7.28
C PHE A 17 -3.39 -10.10 6.44
N LEU A 18 -2.72 -10.23 5.29
CA LEU A 18 -2.87 -11.37 4.39
C LEU A 18 -2.43 -12.68 5.06
N ASN A 19 -1.44 -12.65 5.95
CA ASN A 19 -1.02 -13.81 6.74
C ASN A 19 -1.89 -14.06 7.98
N GLY A 20 -2.89 -13.21 8.25
CA GLY A 20 -3.76 -13.34 9.42
C GLY A 20 -3.09 -12.99 10.75
N THR A 21 -1.97 -12.25 10.71
CA THR A 21 -1.21 -11.84 11.89
C THR A 21 -1.63 -10.48 12.46
N CYS A 22 -2.45 -9.72 11.71
CA CYS A 22 -3.15 -8.54 12.22
C CYS A 22 -4.59 -8.50 11.70
N SER A 23 -5.44 -7.72 12.37
CA SER A 23 -6.82 -7.49 11.95
C SER A 23 -6.92 -6.45 10.83
N LEU A 24 -8.12 -6.33 10.24
CA LEU A 24 -8.42 -5.26 9.29
C LEU A 24 -8.36 -3.88 9.97
N ASP A 25 -8.82 -3.78 11.22
CA ASP A 25 -8.79 -2.54 11.98
C ASP A 25 -7.35 -2.08 12.27
N ASP A 26 -6.45 -3.02 12.56
CA ASP A 26 -5.03 -2.73 12.72
C ASP A 26 -4.41 -2.20 11.43
N LEU A 27 -4.75 -2.82 10.28
CA LEU A 27 -4.31 -2.38 8.95
C LEU A 27 -4.78 -0.95 8.66
N ILE A 28 -6.06 -0.66 8.92
CA ILE A 28 -6.66 0.66 8.72
C ILE A 28 -5.96 1.70 9.59
N ALA A 29 -5.81 1.43 10.88
CA ALA A 29 -5.17 2.36 11.82
C ALA A 29 -3.71 2.64 11.42
N ALA A 30 -3.02 1.62 10.88
CA ALA A 30 -1.63 1.73 10.50
C ALA A 30 -1.39 2.45 9.16
N ILE A 31 -2.35 2.44 8.23
CA ILE A 31 -2.16 3.01 6.88
C ILE A 31 -3.01 4.27 6.65
N LEU A 32 -4.31 4.22 6.96
CA LEU A 32 -5.22 5.32 6.63
C LEU A 32 -5.05 6.54 7.54
N VAL A 33 -4.73 6.33 8.83
CA VAL A 33 -4.49 7.46 9.75
C VAL A 33 -3.22 8.22 9.36
N PRO A 34 -2.05 7.58 9.12
CA PRO A 34 -0.88 8.28 8.61
C PRO A 34 -1.04 8.78 7.17
N GLY A 35 -1.86 8.09 6.38
CA GLY A 35 -2.16 8.39 4.97
C GLY A 35 -3.20 9.49 4.75
N TRP A 36 -3.71 10.14 5.80
CA TRP A 36 -4.74 11.19 5.68
C TRP A 36 -4.34 12.31 4.70
N ASP A 37 -3.05 12.63 4.63
CA ASP A 37 -2.47 13.60 3.68
C ASP A 37 -1.54 12.90 2.66
N ALA A 38 -1.89 11.71 2.18
CA ALA A 38 -1.03 10.91 1.30
C ALA A 38 -0.64 11.63 0.00
N HIS A 39 -1.51 12.49 -0.54
CA HIS A 39 -1.18 13.38 -1.67
C HIS A 39 0.07 14.26 -1.43
N ARG A 40 0.41 14.56 -0.17
CA ARG A 40 1.64 15.31 0.20
C ARG A 40 2.85 14.41 0.36
N ILE A 41 2.64 13.12 0.60
CA ILE A 41 3.68 12.10 0.72
C ILE A 41 4.19 11.76 -0.68
N GLY A 42 3.28 11.50 -1.63
CA GLY A 42 3.58 11.25 -3.03
C GLY A 42 2.43 10.58 -3.79
N PRO A 43 2.50 10.51 -5.13
CA PRO A 43 1.40 10.00 -5.97
C PRO A 43 1.07 8.52 -5.73
N ARG A 44 2.07 7.68 -5.41
CA ARG A 44 1.86 6.26 -5.11
C ARG A 44 1.27 6.07 -3.72
N ALA A 45 1.67 6.91 -2.77
CA ALA A 45 1.04 6.92 -1.45
C ALA A 45 -0.45 7.27 -1.56
N ASP A 46 -0.78 8.30 -2.36
CA ASP A 46 -2.16 8.71 -2.64
C ASP A 46 -2.98 7.58 -3.28
N GLU A 47 -2.42 6.91 -4.30
CA GLU A 47 -3.05 5.76 -4.97
C GLU A 47 -3.33 4.60 -4.00
N VAL A 48 -2.38 4.28 -3.11
CA VAL A 48 -2.56 3.23 -2.09
C VAL A 48 -3.72 3.56 -1.15
N VAL A 49 -3.77 4.79 -0.66
CA VAL A 49 -4.82 5.22 0.28
C VAL A 49 -6.18 5.18 -0.39
N ALA A 50 -6.29 5.71 -1.61
CA ALA A 50 -7.53 5.68 -2.38
C ALA A 50 -8.05 4.25 -2.62
N ASP A 51 -7.17 3.31 -2.98
CA ASP A 51 -7.56 1.91 -3.22
C ASP A 51 -8.01 1.20 -1.94
N LEU A 52 -7.37 1.49 -0.80
CA LEU A 52 -7.79 0.97 0.50
C LEU A 52 -9.14 1.54 0.92
N GLU A 53 -9.34 2.85 0.81
CA GLU A 53 -10.62 3.50 1.11
C GLU A 53 -11.75 2.94 0.24
N SER A 54 -11.52 2.80 -1.07
CA SER A 54 -12.49 2.24 -2.01
C SER A 54 -12.89 0.81 -1.63
N SER A 55 -11.90 -0.03 -1.29
CA SER A 55 -12.14 -1.42 -0.87
C SER A 55 -12.98 -1.49 0.41
N LEU A 56 -12.74 -0.59 1.36
CA LEU A 56 -13.48 -0.52 2.64
C LEU A 56 -14.90 -0.01 2.44
N VAL A 57 -15.10 0.99 1.57
CA VAL A 57 -16.44 1.47 1.20
C VAL A 57 -17.24 0.33 0.59
N TRP A 58 -16.71 -0.37 -0.41
CA TRP A 58 -17.42 -1.49 -1.06
C TRP A 58 -17.68 -2.67 -0.12
N ARG A 59 -16.77 -2.95 0.83
CA ARG A 59 -17.02 -3.91 1.90
C ARG A 59 -18.19 -3.47 2.77
N SER A 60 -18.23 -2.18 3.17
CA SER A 60 -19.31 -1.64 4.02
C SER A 60 -20.67 -1.70 3.33
N GLU A 61 -20.70 -1.53 2.01
CA GLU A 61 -21.89 -1.68 1.16
C GLU A 61 -22.26 -3.14 0.86
N ARG A 62 -21.50 -4.11 1.40
CA ARG A 62 -21.67 -5.56 1.18
C ARG A 62 -21.55 -5.97 -0.30
N VAL A 63 -20.95 -5.12 -1.12
CA VAL A 63 -20.61 -5.39 -2.52
C VAL A 63 -19.40 -6.32 -2.59
N LEU A 64 -18.46 -6.13 -1.66
CA LEU A 64 -17.22 -6.89 -1.56
C LEU A 64 -17.29 -7.88 -0.39
N ASN A 65 -17.14 -9.16 -0.70
CA ASN A 65 -17.01 -10.20 0.32
C ASN A 65 -15.54 -10.33 0.79
N ASP A 66 -15.30 -11.12 1.85
CA ASP A 66 -13.97 -11.27 2.46
C ASP A 66 -12.92 -11.85 1.50
N GLU A 67 -13.32 -12.77 0.60
CA GLU A 67 -12.43 -13.40 -0.36
C GLU A 67 -12.00 -12.40 -1.45
N THR A 68 -12.96 -11.68 -2.03
CA THR A 68 -12.68 -10.65 -3.04
C THR A 68 -11.83 -9.53 -2.43
N MET A 69 -12.09 -9.12 -1.19
CA MET A 69 -11.30 -8.08 -0.52
C MET A 69 -9.85 -8.54 -0.32
N ARG A 70 -9.67 -9.80 0.10
CA ARG A 70 -8.34 -10.40 0.23
C ARG A 70 -7.62 -10.43 -1.11
N ALA A 71 -8.31 -10.73 -2.21
CA ALA A 71 -7.73 -10.70 -3.55
C ALA A 71 -7.31 -9.28 -3.98
N GLU A 72 -8.12 -8.25 -3.70
CA GLU A 72 -7.73 -6.86 -3.98
C GLU A 72 -6.50 -6.43 -3.16
N PHE A 73 -6.43 -6.82 -1.89
CA PHE A 73 -5.26 -6.52 -1.04
C PHE A 73 -4.01 -7.27 -1.46
N GLN A 74 -4.14 -8.48 -2.02
CA GLN A 74 -3.02 -9.19 -2.65
C GLN A 74 -2.47 -8.44 -3.86
N ARG A 75 -3.35 -7.95 -4.75
CA ARG A 75 -2.94 -7.15 -5.91
C ARG A 75 -2.29 -5.84 -5.50
N LEU A 76 -2.84 -5.17 -4.49
CA LEU A 76 -2.25 -3.95 -3.92
C LEU A 76 -0.84 -4.23 -3.38
N ALA A 77 -0.65 -5.31 -2.61
CA ALA A 77 0.66 -5.70 -2.08
C ALA A 77 1.67 -6.05 -3.19
N GLU A 78 1.23 -6.73 -4.25
CA GLU A 78 2.07 -6.99 -5.44
C GLU A 78 2.52 -5.70 -6.12
N ARG A 79 1.59 -4.75 -6.31
CA ARG A 79 1.89 -3.46 -6.95
C ARG A 79 2.84 -2.62 -6.11
N VAL A 80 2.63 -2.54 -4.80
CA VAL A 80 3.53 -1.83 -3.87
C VAL A 80 4.95 -2.45 -3.90
N ARG A 81 5.06 -3.79 -3.87
CA ARG A 81 6.36 -4.47 -4.02
C ARG A 81 7.04 -4.14 -5.34
N HIS A 82 6.29 -4.07 -6.43
CA HIS A 82 6.82 -3.70 -7.73
C HIS A 82 7.40 -2.27 -7.74
N TRP A 83 6.69 -1.30 -7.17
CA TRP A 83 7.18 0.07 -7.06
C TRP A 83 8.43 0.18 -6.19
N LEU A 84 8.45 -0.49 -5.04
CA LEU A 84 9.60 -0.52 -4.13
C LEU A 84 10.85 -1.13 -4.78
N ALA A 85 10.67 -2.18 -5.59
CA ALA A 85 11.75 -2.81 -6.34
C ALA A 85 12.26 -1.93 -7.49
N GLY A 86 11.36 -1.25 -8.22
CA GLY A 86 11.69 -0.40 -9.36
C GLY A 86 12.49 0.86 -9.03
N GLU A 87 12.39 1.39 -7.81
CA GLU A 87 13.22 2.51 -7.32
C GLU A 87 14.68 2.14 -7.06
N THR A 88 15.02 0.85 -6.99
CA THR A 88 16.38 0.37 -6.69
C THR A 88 17.33 0.46 -7.89
N VAL A 89 16.88 0.99 -9.04
CA VAL A 89 17.70 1.08 -10.26
C VAL A 89 18.18 2.52 -10.46
N VAL A 90 19.30 2.87 -9.83
CA VAL A 90 20.23 3.87 -10.37
C VAL A 90 21.62 3.24 -10.43
N PRO A 91 22.03 2.64 -11.57
CA PRO A 91 23.44 2.55 -11.86
C PRO A 91 23.92 4.00 -12.08
N PRO A 92 24.95 4.48 -11.35
CA PRO A 92 25.58 5.74 -11.72
C PRO A 92 26.11 5.56 -13.14
N ALA A 93 25.61 6.37 -14.07
CA ALA A 93 26.31 6.56 -15.32
C ALA A 93 27.69 7.09 -14.93
N GLU A 94 28.73 6.27 -15.15
CA GLU A 94 30.11 6.70 -15.04
C GLU A 94 30.27 7.96 -15.91
N ILE A 95 30.45 9.10 -15.26
CA ILE A 95 31.00 10.28 -15.93
C ILE A 95 32.47 9.94 -16.16
N GLY A 96 32.73 9.24 -17.26
CA GLY A 96 34.04 8.71 -17.63
C GLY A 96 34.51 9.29 -18.97
N THR A 97 35.28 10.38 -18.85
CA THR A 97 36.26 10.97 -19.81
C THR A 97 35.80 11.45 -21.19
#